data_AF-A0A087V0N6-F1
#
_entry.id   AF-A0A087V0N6-F1
#
_cell.length_a   1.000
_cell.length_b   1.000
_cell.length_c   1.000
_cell.angle_alpha   90.00
_cell.angle_beta   90.00
_cell.angle_gamma   90.00
#
_symmetry.space_group_name_H-M   'P 1'
#
loop_
_entity.id
_entity.type
_entity.pdbx_description
1 polymer ?
#
loop_
_entity_poly.entity_id
_entity_poly.type
_entity_poly.pdbx_seq_one_letter_code
_entity_poly.pdbx_strand_id
1 'polypeptide(L)'
;MICLLNVPDDVLEKILSYVTYDEVSRCRLVCRRFNSVSQRVLNRGFHKAERYHAQCLRKVKTQLPRRESERRKHPLARHSDILTAVETRLSLLRMTFMKFVDLNLCCFIP
;
A
#
# COMPACT_ATOMS: atom_id res chain seq x y z
N MET A 1 -29.03 18.51 -11.97
CA MET A 1 -28.72 17.29 -11.19
C MET A 1 -27.34 16.80 -11.62
N ILE A 2 -26.35 16.74 -10.73
CA ILE A 2 -25.01 16.24 -11.07
C ILE A 2 -25.06 14.70 -11.06
N CYS A 3 -24.73 14.07 -12.17
CA CYS A 3 -24.61 12.62 -12.24
C CYS A 3 -23.18 12.20 -11.84
N LEU A 4 -23.05 11.33 -10.84
CA LEU A 4 -21.76 10.82 -10.39
C LEU A 4 -20.98 10.12 -11.51
N LEU A 5 -21.67 9.54 -12.50
CA LEU A 5 -21.04 8.91 -13.67
C LEU A 5 -20.43 9.91 -14.65
N ASN A 6 -20.73 11.21 -14.52
CA ASN A 6 -20.24 12.26 -15.42
C ASN A 6 -19.12 13.11 -14.79
N VAL A 7 -18.78 12.91 -13.52
CA VAL A 7 -17.64 13.61 -12.91
C VAL A 7 -16.33 13.07 -13.48
N PRO A 8 -15.25 13.85 -13.57
CA PRO A 8 -13.93 13.35 -13.98
C PRO A 8 -13.40 12.25 -13.06
N ASP A 9 -12.51 11.41 -13.57
CA ASP A 9 -11.91 10.31 -12.82
C ASP A 9 -11.16 10.77 -11.57
N ASP A 10 -10.44 11.90 -11.61
CA ASP A 10 -9.76 12.46 -10.44
C ASP A 10 -10.72 12.85 -9.32
N VAL A 11 -11.92 13.35 -9.67
CA VAL A 11 -12.96 13.69 -8.71
C VAL A 11 -13.52 12.42 -8.08
N LEU A 12 -13.73 11.37 -8.89
CA LEU A 12 -14.18 10.08 -8.38
C LEU A 12 -13.12 9.42 -7.48
N GLU A 13 -11.84 9.45 -7.85
CA GLU A 13 -10.73 9.01 -6.98
C GLU A 13 -10.70 9.80 -5.67
N LYS A 14 -10.93 11.12 -5.73
CA LYS A 14 -10.98 11.98 -4.55
C LYS A 14 -12.14 11.60 -3.64
N ILE A 15 -13.32 11.29 -4.19
CA ILE A 15 -14.47 10.78 -3.42
C ILE A 15 -14.10 9.45 -2.76
N LEU A 16 -13.54 8.50 -3.53
CA LEU A 16 -13.12 7.19 -3.02
C LEU A 16 -12.02 7.30 -1.94
N SER A 17 -11.26 8.41 -1.88
CA SER A 17 -10.27 8.63 -0.83
C SER A 17 -10.85 8.88 0.57
N TYR A 18 -12.16 9.10 0.68
CA TYR A 18 -12.87 9.29 1.96
C TYR A 18 -13.50 8.00 2.51
N VAL A 19 -13.38 6.88 1.80
CA VAL A 19 -13.85 5.56 2.25
C VAL A 19 -12.66 4.61 2.44
N THR A 20 -12.89 3.52 3.15
CA THR A 20 -11.86 2.51 3.42
C THR A 20 -11.48 1.73 2.17
N TYR A 21 -10.29 1.13 2.13
CA TYR A 21 -9.88 0.29 1.00
C TYR A 21 -10.80 -0.93 0.76
N ASP A 22 -11.44 -1.44 1.81
CA ASP A 22 -12.46 -2.49 1.73
C ASP A 22 -13.75 -1.99 1.05
N GLU A 23 -14.16 -0.74 1.31
CA GLU A 23 -15.26 -0.12 0.57
C GLU A 23 -14.88 0.14 -0.90
N VAL A 24 -13.66 0.60 -1.15
CA VAL A 24 -13.14 0.80 -2.53
C VAL A 24 -13.10 -0.52 -3.30
N SER A 25 -12.73 -1.65 -2.68
CA SER A 25 -12.75 -2.95 -3.37
C SER A 25 -14.17 -3.35 -3.76
N ARG A 26 -15.16 -3.17 -2.88
CA ARG A 26 -16.58 -3.40 -3.21
C ARG A 26 -17.09 -2.51 -4.34
N CYS A 27 -16.63 -1.25 -4.41
CA CYS A 27 -16.99 -0.34 -5.49
C CYS A 27 -16.63 -0.87 -6.89
N ARG A 28 -15.65 -1.78 -7.01
CA ARG A 28 -15.26 -2.39 -8.29
C ARG A 28 -16.40 -3.15 -8.97
N LEU A 29 -17.37 -3.65 -8.19
CA LEU A 29 -18.50 -4.42 -8.70
C LEU A 29 -19.62 -3.55 -9.29
N VAL A 30 -19.57 -2.22 -9.09
CA VAL A 30 -20.64 -1.30 -9.50
C VAL A 30 -20.73 -1.17 -11.02
N CYS A 31 -19.62 -0.82 -11.68
CA CYS A 31 -19.54 -0.74 -13.15
C CYS A 31 -18.09 -0.72 -13.64
N ARG A 32 -17.88 -0.80 -14.97
CA ARG A 32 -16.54 -0.82 -15.59
C ARG A 32 -15.68 0.39 -15.19
N ARG A 33 -16.28 1.57 -15.12
CA ARG A 33 -15.58 2.80 -14.73
C ARG A 33 -15.14 2.75 -13.27
N PHE A 34 -16.04 2.39 -12.36
CA PHE A 34 -15.70 2.22 -10.94
C PHE A 34 -14.66 1.13 -10.73
N ASN A 35 -14.71 0.03 -11.50
CA ASN A 35 -13.67 -1.00 -11.47
C ASN A 35 -12.30 -0.40 -11.81
N SER A 36 -12.17 0.29 -12.95
CA SER A 36 -10.89 0.88 -13.36
C SER A 36 -10.35 1.88 -12.34
N VAL A 37 -11.20 2.79 -11.86
CA VAL A 37 -10.82 3.85 -10.92
C VAL A 37 -10.42 3.26 -9.56
N SER A 38 -11.23 2.33 -9.03
CA SER A 38 -10.97 1.69 -7.74
C SER A 38 -9.69 0.85 -7.77
N GLN A 39 -9.40 0.17 -8.90
CA GLN A 39 -8.12 -0.53 -9.08
C GLN A 39 -6.93 0.41 -8.96
N ARG A 40 -6.98 1.59 -9.59
CA ARG A 40 -5.90 2.59 -9.47
C ARG A 40 -5.71 3.06 -8.03
N VAL A 41 -6.82 3.30 -7.31
CA VAL A 41 -6.79 3.71 -5.89
C VAL A 41 -6.15 2.63 -5.02
N LEU A 42 -6.55 1.36 -5.19
CA LEU A 42 -6.04 0.22 -4.42
C LEU A 42 -4.55 -0.03 -4.69
N ASN A 43 -4.16 -0.11 -5.96
CA ASN A 43 -2.76 -0.33 -6.37
C ASN A 43 -1.85 0.80 -5.85
N ARG A 44 -2.30 2.06 -5.98
CA ARG A 44 -1.59 3.22 -5.43
C ARG A 44 -1.52 3.17 -3.90
N GLY A 45 -2.57 2.68 -3.24
CA GLY A 45 -2.61 2.48 -1.80
C GLY A 45 -1.51 1.54 -1.32
N PHE A 46 -1.34 0.39 -1.98
CA PHE A 46 -0.26 -0.54 -1.66
C PHE A 46 1.12 0.09 -1.82
N HIS A 47 1.38 0.77 -2.93
CA HIS A 47 2.66 1.45 -3.14
C HIS A 47 2.93 2.53 -2.09
N LYS A 48 1.90 3.25 -1.63
CA LYS A 48 2.05 4.21 -0.52
C LYS A 48 2.42 3.50 0.78
N ALA A 49 1.80 2.36 1.08
CA ALA A 49 2.11 1.56 2.27
C ALA A 49 3.56 1.06 2.25
N GLU A 50 4.03 0.53 1.12
CA GLU A 50 5.43 0.11 0.95
C GLU A 50 6.40 1.27 1.18
N ARG A 51 6.17 2.42 0.54
CA ARG A 51 7.03 3.61 0.70
C ARG A 51 7.05 4.10 2.13
N TYR A 52 5.88 4.15 2.79
CA TYR A 52 5.78 4.57 4.18
C TYR A 52 6.56 3.61 5.09
N HIS A 53 6.39 2.30 4.90
CA HIS A 53 7.13 1.29 5.64
C HIS A 53 8.64 1.43 5.46
N ALA A 54 9.11 1.56 4.23
CA ALA A 54 10.54 1.75 3.92
C ALA A 54 11.12 3.01 4.60
N GLN A 55 10.34 4.10 4.67
CA GLN A 55 10.74 5.31 5.41
C GLN A 55 10.86 5.04 6.91
N CYS A 56 9.90 4.34 7.52
CA CYS A 56 9.95 3.96 8.94
C CYS A 56 11.17 3.07 9.23
N LEU A 57 11.38 2.02 8.43
CA LEU A 57 12.50 1.10 8.60
C LEU A 57 13.85 1.83 8.47
N ARG A 58 13.98 2.71 7.47
CA ARG A 58 15.19 3.54 7.29
C ARG A 58 15.44 4.43 8.50
N LYS A 59 14.42 5.15 8.99
CA LYS A 59 14.52 6.03 10.16
C LYS A 59 15.01 5.30 11.42
N VAL A 60 14.56 4.06 11.63
CA VAL A 60 15.01 3.24 12.77
C VAL A 60 16.43 2.74 12.53
N LYS A 61 16.71 2.15 11.36
CA LYS A 61 18.03 1.58 11.04
C LYS A 61 19.15 2.61 11.11
N THR A 62 18.91 3.87 10.76
CA THR A 62 19.93 4.94 10.84
C THR A 62 20.33 5.30 12.28
N GLN A 63 19.51 4.97 13.27
CA GLN A 63 19.79 5.21 14.69
C GLN A 63 20.49 4.02 15.37
N LEU A 64 20.59 2.88 14.69
CA LEU A 64 21.19 1.68 15.26
C LEU A 64 22.72 1.70 15.12
N PRO A 65 23.45 1.16 16.10
CA PRO A 65 24.88 0.89 15.95
C PRO A 65 25.18 -0.02 14.75
N ARG A 66 26.37 0.19 14.15
CA ARG A 66 26.86 -0.64 13.05
C ARG A 66 27.22 -2.06 13.50
N ARG A 67 27.79 -2.21 14.70
CA ARG A 67 28.16 -3.51 15.27
C ARG A 67 26.94 -4.23 15.82
N GLU A 68 26.80 -5.49 15.46
CA GLU A 68 25.64 -6.32 15.83
C GLU A 68 25.52 -6.52 17.35
N SER A 69 26.64 -6.71 18.06
CA SER A 69 26.66 -6.87 19.52
C SER A 69 26.11 -5.65 20.27
N GLU A 70 26.36 -4.45 19.76
CA GLU A 70 25.84 -3.18 20.30
C GLU A 70 24.39 -2.98 19.88
N ARG A 71 24.05 -3.33 18.63
CA ARG A 71 22.68 -3.25 18.11
C ARG A 71 21.71 -4.08 18.93
N ARG A 72 22.06 -5.31 19.30
CA ARG A 72 21.19 -6.18 20.11
C ARG A 72 20.87 -5.62 21.50
N LYS A 73 21.72 -4.75 22.03
CA LYS A 73 21.52 -4.08 23.33
C LYS A 73 20.79 -2.74 23.19
N HIS A 74 20.57 -2.25 21.97
CA HIS A 74 19.99 -0.94 21.73
C HIS A 74 18.47 -0.93 21.99
N PRO A 75 17.89 0.13 22.59
CA PRO A 75 16.45 0.21 22.86
C PRO A 75 15.55 0.03 21.62
N LEU A 76 16.04 0.43 20.44
CA LEU A 76 15.32 0.28 19.16
C LEU A 76 15.52 -1.09 18.47
N ALA A 77 16.29 -2.02 19.04
CA ALA A 77 16.54 -3.33 18.41
C ALA A 77 15.23 -4.06 18.07
N ARG A 78 14.35 -4.20 19.06
CA ARG A 78 13.04 -4.84 18.89
C ARG A 78 12.17 -4.14 17.84
N HIS A 79 12.21 -2.81 17.77
CA HIS A 79 11.47 -2.04 16.77
C HIS A 79 11.97 -2.34 15.36
N SER A 80 13.29 -2.45 15.18
CA SER A 80 13.91 -2.84 13.91
C SER A 80 13.53 -4.25 13.49
N ASP A 81 13.47 -5.19 14.44
CA ASP A 81 13.09 -6.58 14.16
C ASP A 81 11.63 -6.68 13.71
N ILE A 82 10.73 -5.99 14.41
CA ILE A 82 9.30 -5.91 14.03
C ILE A 82 9.15 -5.32 12.63
N LEU A 83 9.83 -4.19 12.35
CA LEU A 83 9.75 -3.58 11.03
C LEU A 83 10.35 -4.49 9.94
N THR A 84 11.44 -5.20 10.23
CA THR A 84 12.03 -6.16 9.27
C THR A 84 11.10 -7.35 8.99
N ALA A 85 10.35 -7.82 10.00
CA ALA A 85 9.33 -8.85 9.80
C ALA A 85 8.19 -8.35 8.90
N VAL A 86 7.74 -7.10 9.10
CA VAL A 86 6.73 -6.47 8.23
C VAL A 86 7.25 -6.29 6.80
N GLU A 87 8.49 -5.82 6.61
CA GLU A 87 9.14 -5.68 5.30
C GLU A 87 9.11 -6.99 4.52
N THR A 88 9.38 -8.11 5.21
CA THR A 88 9.36 -9.45 4.60
C THR A 88 7.96 -9.81 4.11
N ARG A 89 6.92 -9.54 4.91
CA ARG A 89 5.53 -9.79 4.50
C ARG A 89 5.09 -8.90 3.33
N LEU A 90 5.46 -7.63 3.36
CA LEU A 90 5.19 -6.70 2.25
C LEU A 90 5.91 -7.11 0.97
N SER A 91 7.17 -7.54 1.08
CA SER A 91 7.96 -8.02 -0.06
C SER A 91 7.35 -9.28 -0.69
N LEU A 92 6.86 -10.22 0.13
CA LEU A 92 6.14 -11.40 -0.38
C LEU A 92 4.90 -10.99 -1.17
N LEU A 93 4.06 -10.12 -0.60
CA LEU A 93 2.87 -9.60 -1.30
C LEU A 93 3.25 -8.92 -2.62
N ARG A 94 4.30 -8.09 -2.61
CA ARG A 94 4.80 -7.41 -3.80
C ARG A 94 5.21 -8.42 -4.88
N MET A 95 6.04 -9.40 -4.53
CA MET A 95 6.52 -10.43 -5.45
C MET A 95 5.39 -11.29 -6.01
N THR A 96 4.36 -11.57 -5.21
CA THR A 96 3.19 -12.34 -5.64
C THR A 96 2.31 -11.58 -6.62
N PHE A 97 2.00 -10.30 -6.34
CA PHE A 97 0.93 -9.61 -7.07
C PHE A 97 1.41 -8.57 -8.09
N MET A 98 2.52 -7.87 -7.85
CA MET A 98 2.84 -6.67 -8.65
C MET A 98 3.07 -6.98 -10.14
N LYS A 99 3.68 -8.13 -10.47
CA LYS A 99 3.83 -8.56 -11.86
C LYS A 99 2.48 -8.63 -12.59
N PHE A 100 1.44 -9.13 -11.93
CA PHE A 100 0.11 -9.27 -12.51
C PHE A 100 -0.64 -7.94 -12.53
N VAL A 101 -0.43 -7.10 -11.51
CA VAL A 101 -0.96 -5.73 -11.46
C VAL A 101 -0.40 -4.89 -12.60
N ASP A 102 0.90 -4.94 -12.85
CA ASP A 102 1.58 -4.20 -13.93
C ASP A 102 1.09 -4.63 -15.32
N LEU A 103 0.70 -5.90 -15.47
CA LEU A 103 0.10 -6.46 -16.68
C LEU A 103 -1.43 -6.23 -16.77
N ASN A 104 -2.04 -5.51 -15.82
CA ASN A 104 -3.48 -5.32 -15.69
C ASN A 104 -4.29 -6.64 -15.63
N LEU A 105 -3.67 -7.72 -15.12
CA LEU A 105 -4.29 -9.04 -14.98
C LEU A 105 -5.02 -9.20 -13.64
N CYS A 106 -4.61 -8.44 -12.61
CA CYS A 106 -5.31 -8.42 -11.32
C CYS A 106 -5.17 -7.07 -10.62
N CYS A 107 -5.93 -6.88 -9.54
CA CYS A 107 -5.83 -5.75 -8.64
C CYS A 107 -5.20 -6.19 -7.32
N PHE A 108 -4.45 -5.31 -6.67
CA PHE A 108 -4.05 -5.52 -5.29
C PHE A 108 -5.32 -5.47 -4.42
N ILE A 109 -5.78 -6.64 -3.98
CA ILE A 109 -7.05 -6.92 -3.27
C ILE A 109 -8.24 -7.10 -4.25
N PRO A 110 -8.81 -8.33 -4.38
CA PRO A 110 -9.97 -8.63 -5.21
C PRO A 110 -11.25 -7.94 -4.73
#